data_AF-A0A523SEL4-F1
#
_entry.id   AF-A0A523SEL4-F1
#
_cell.length_a   1.000
_cell.length_b   1.000
_cell.length_c   1.000
_cell.angle_alpha   90.00
_cell.angle_beta   90.00
_cell.angle_gamma   90.00
#
_symmetry.space_group_name_H-M   'P 1'
#
loop_
_entity.id
_entity.type
_entity.pdbx_description
1 polymer ?
#
loop_
_entity_poly.entity_id
_entity_poly.type
_entity_poly.pdbx_seq_one_letter_code
_entity_poly.pdbx_strand_id
1 'polypeptide(L)'
;MSPAIPDKETVDILREMGGDTLKICYQCGTCTGTCPWNLVRTFLPRRMMYRAQLGLIDFGDEDIWTCATCGACAIRCPRGVEMTDVIR
;
A
#
# COMPACT_ATOMS: atom_id res chain seq x y z
N MET A 1 2.08 24.30 3.48
CA MET A 1 1.76 22.86 3.50
C MET A 1 1.85 22.42 4.95
N SER A 2 0.73 22.02 5.56
CA SER A 2 0.75 21.51 6.94
C SER A 2 1.51 20.17 6.96
N PRO A 3 2.39 19.91 7.94
CA PRO A 3 3.00 18.59 8.07
C PRO A 3 1.91 17.55 8.31
N ALA A 4 1.91 16.48 7.52
CA ALA A 4 1.03 15.35 7.75
C ALA A 4 1.52 14.63 9.01
N ILE A 5 0.66 14.54 10.03
CA ILE A 5 1.00 13.95 11.33
C ILE A 5 0.62 12.46 11.24
N PRO A 6 1.57 11.53 11.46
CA PRO A 6 1.27 10.11 11.59
C PRO A 6 0.28 9.90 12.74
N ASP A 7 -0.87 9.30 12.46
CA ASP A 7 -1.83 8.96 13.50
C ASP A 7 -1.58 7.53 13.99
N LYS A 8 -1.54 7.38 15.32
CA LYS A 8 -1.24 6.09 15.96
C LYS A 8 -2.30 5.03 15.64
N GLU A 9 -3.56 5.46 15.50
CA GLU A 9 -4.70 4.60 15.21
C GLU A 9 -4.55 3.88 13.87
N THR A 10 -4.18 4.60 12.80
CA THR A 10 -3.91 4.01 11.48
C THR A 10 -2.74 3.03 11.51
N VAL A 11 -1.68 3.33 12.28
CA VAL A 11 -0.54 2.40 12.43
C VAL A 11 -0.97 1.11 13.14
N ASP A 12 -1.82 1.22 14.17
CA ASP A 12 -2.32 0.07 14.91
C ASP A 12 -3.27 -0.77 14.03
N ILE A 13 -4.17 -0.14 13.27
CA ILE A 13 -5.03 -0.81 12.26
C ILE A 13 -4.18 -1.57 11.24
N LEU A 14 -3.14 -0.93 10.69
CA LEU A 14 -2.27 -1.57 9.70
C LEU A 14 -1.56 -2.81 10.24
N ARG A 15 -1.19 -2.80 11.52
CA ARG A 15 -0.61 -3.97 12.19
C ARG A 15 -1.64 -5.08 12.35
N GLU A 16 -2.83 -4.75 12.83
CA GLU A 16 -3.92 -5.73 13.00
C GLU A 16 -4.33 -6.36 11.67
N MET A 17 -4.25 -5.62 10.57
CA MET A 17 -4.58 -6.10 9.23
C MET A 17 -3.52 -7.03 8.63
N GLY A 18 -2.36 -7.25 9.26
CA GLY A 18 -1.28 -8.09 8.71
C GLY A 18 -0.19 -7.30 7.98
N GLY A 19 -0.21 -5.97 8.06
CA GLY A 19 0.78 -5.08 7.47
C GLY A 19 2.16 -5.11 8.14
N ASP A 20 2.48 -6.11 8.97
CA ASP A 20 3.78 -6.25 9.62
C ASP A 20 4.95 -6.37 8.64
N THR A 21 4.69 -6.91 7.44
CA THR A 21 5.67 -7.00 6.36
C THR A 21 5.89 -5.67 5.64
N LEU A 22 5.11 -4.64 5.92
CA LEU A 22 5.28 -3.32 5.31
C LEU A 22 6.61 -2.66 5.67
N LYS A 23 7.17 -2.98 6.85
CA LYS A 23 8.47 -2.46 7.32
C LYS A 23 9.66 -2.87 6.47
N ILE A 24 9.55 -3.95 5.69
CA ILE A 24 10.63 -4.42 4.79
C ILE A 24 10.52 -3.87 3.36
N CYS A 25 9.49 -3.06 3.08
CA CYS A 25 9.34 -2.38 1.80
C CYS A 25 10.41 -1.29 1.63
N TYR A 26 11.17 -1.38 0.55
CA TYR A 26 12.21 -0.42 0.14
C TYR A 26 11.85 0.41 -1.10
N GLN A 27 10.56 0.50 -1.45
CA GLN A 27 10.05 1.36 -2.52
C GLN A 27 10.54 1.08 -3.96
N CYS A 28 10.85 -0.17 -4.33
CA CYS A 28 11.30 -0.51 -5.70
C CYS A 28 10.28 -0.26 -6.83
N GLY A 29 8.98 -0.32 -6.56
CA GLY A 29 7.93 -0.09 -7.56
C GLY A 29 7.48 -1.29 -8.40
N THR A 30 7.98 -2.51 -8.16
CA THR A 30 7.50 -3.72 -8.85
C THR A 30 5.99 -3.90 -8.77
N CYS A 31 5.38 -3.53 -7.64
CA CYS A 31 3.93 -3.57 -7.44
C CYS A 31 3.17 -2.64 -8.40
N THR A 32 3.65 -1.43 -8.64
CA THR A 32 3.07 -0.50 -9.61
C THR A 32 3.18 -1.06 -11.02
N GLY A 33 4.36 -1.56 -11.42
CA GLY A 33 4.55 -2.14 -12.76
C GLY A 33 3.77 -3.43 -13.00
N THR A 34 3.39 -4.15 -11.95
CA THR A 34 2.66 -5.43 -12.04
C THR A 34 1.15 -5.24 -12.00
N CYS A 35 0.65 -4.14 -11.43
CA CYS A 35 -0.78 -3.99 -11.19
C CYS A 35 -1.57 -3.88 -12.50
N PRO A 36 -2.60 -4.72 -12.73
CA PRO A 36 -3.39 -4.68 -13.96
C PRO A 36 -4.19 -3.38 -14.11
N TRP A 37 -4.49 -2.68 -13.02
CA TRP A 37 -5.18 -1.38 -13.07
C TRP A 37 -4.43 -0.34 -13.91
N ASN A 38 -3.10 -0.42 -13.98
CA ASN A 38 -2.28 0.48 -14.80
C ASN A 38 -2.48 0.29 -16.32
N LEU A 39 -3.25 -0.72 -16.75
CA LEU A 39 -3.72 -0.84 -18.14
C LEU A 39 -4.96 0.02 -18.42
N VAL A 40 -5.67 0.45 -17.37
CA VAL A 40 -6.98 1.14 -17.47
C VAL A 40 -6.91 2.56 -16.91
N ARG A 41 -6.20 2.77 -15.81
CA ARG A 41 -6.02 4.07 -15.13
C ARG A 41 -4.69 4.13 -14.43
N THR A 42 -4.24 5.33 -14.08
CA THR A 42 -3.08 5.46 -13.18
C THR A 42 -3.45 4.93 -11.80
N PHE A 43 -2.68 3.97 -11.32
CA PHE A 43 -2.83 3.38 -9.99
C PHE A 43 -1.46 3.11 -9.39
N LEU A 44 -1.15 3.73 -8.25
CA LEU A 44 0.22 3.74 -7.71
C LEU A 44 0.34 2.99 -6.36
N PRO A 45 0.26 1.64 -6.34
CA PRO A 45 0.48 0.81 -5.14
C PRO A 45 1.72 1.19 -4.34
N ARG A 46 2.84 1.49 -5.02
CA ARG A 46 4.07 1.94 -4.37
C ARG A 46 3.86 3.16 -3.49
N ARG A 47 3.13 4.17 -3.99
CA ARG A 47 2.87 5.42 -3.24
C ARG A 47 1.98 5.16 -2.03
N MET A 48 1.00 4.27 -2.16
CA MET A 48 0.17 3.85 -1.03
C MET A 48 0.98 3.11 0.03
N MET A 49 1.87 2.19 -0.38
CA MET A 49 2.78 1.52 0.56
C MET A 49 3.67 2.53 1.31
N TYR A 50 4.18 3.56 0.62
CA TYR A 50 4.98 4.60 1.25
C TYR A 50 4.18 5.39 2.30
N ARG A 51 2.95 5.80 1.95
CA ARG A 51 2.04 6.46 2.90
C ARG A 51 1.72 5.57 4.09
N ALA A 52 1.45 4.30 3.85
CA ALA A 52 1.20 3.31 4.88
C ALA A 52 2.40 3.13 5.82
N GLN A 53 3.64 3.09 5.29
CA GLN A 53 4.86 3.02 6.11
C GLN A 53 5.00 4.22 7.05
N LEU A 54 4.49 5.38 6.64
CA LEU A 54 4.50 6.60 7.42
C LEU A 54 3.30 6.74 8.36
N GLY A 55 2.34 5.81 8.34
CA GLY A 55 1.08 5.97 9.06
C GLY A 55 0.24 7.14 8.54
N LEU A 56 0.29 7.39 7.24
CA LEU A 56 -0.37 8.51 6.54
C LEU A 56 -1.37 8.01 5.49
N ILE A 57 -2.09 6.95 5.80
CA ILE A 57 -3.14 6.44 4.91
C ILE A 57 -4.33 7.40 4.97
N ASP A 58 -4.82 7.79 3.80
CA ASP A 58 -6.02 8.62 3.67
C ASP A 58 -7.18 7.75 3.19
N PHE A 59 -8.03 7.30 4.11
CA PHE A 59 -9.19 6.45 3.80
C PHE A 59 -10.23 7.13 2.89
N GLY A 60 -10.15 8.46 2.69
CA GLY A 60 -10.94 9.19 1.71
C GLY A 60 -10.40 9.11 0.28
N ASP A 61 -9.19 8.59 0.08
CA ASP A 61 -8.57 8.41 -1.23
C ASP A 61 -9.21 7.21 -1.96
N GLU A 62 -9.84 7.46 -3.10
CA GLU A 62 -10.48 6.41 -3.93
C GLU A 62 -9.50 5.33 -4.39
N ASP A 63 -8.20 5.63 -4.48
CA ASP A 63 -7.19 4.63 -4.84
C ASP A 63 -7.17 3.47 -3.82
N ILE A 64 -7.43 3.70 -2.53
CA ILE A 64 -7.44 2.61 -1.54
C ILE A 64 -8.48 1.55 -1.91
N TRP A 65 -9.68 2.01 -2.28
CA TRP A 65 -10.81 1.17 -2.64
C TRP A 65 -10.76 0.64 -4.08
N THR A 66 -9.75 1.04 -4.85
CA THR A 66 -9.58 0.59 -6.23
C THR A 66 -8.95 -0.82 -6.29
N CYS A 67 -8.26 -1.26 -5.23
CA CYS A 67 -7.58 -2.56 -5.23
C CYS A 67 -8.55 -3.73 -5.46
N ALA A 68 -8.31 -4.53 -6.51
CA ALA A 68 -9.11 -5.72 -6.81
C ALA A 68 -8.61 -6.99 -6.09
N THR A 69 -7.74 -6.84 -5.09
CA THR A 69 -7.16 -7.92 -4.25
C THR A 69 -6.61 -9.14 -5.02
N CYS A 70 -6.17 -8.95 -6.27
CA CYS A 70 -5.73 -10.04 -7.15
C CYS A 70 -4.41 -10.73 -6.77
N GLY A 71 -3.67 -10.20 -5.78
CA GLY A 71 -2.42 -10.81 -5.28
C GLY A 71 -1.19 -10.71 -6.18
N ALA A 72 -1.31 -10.22 -7.43
CA ALA A 72 -0.19 -10.21 -8.39
C ALA A 72 1.04 -9.44 -7.88
N CYS A 73 0.83 -8.32 -7.17
CA CYS A 73 1.91 -7.55 -6.58
C CYS A 73 2.63 -8.28 -5.44
N ALA A 74 1.89 -9.00 -4.57
CA ALA A 74 2.45 -9.75 -3.46
C ALA A 74 3.36 -10.88 -3.97
N ILE A 75 2.89 -11.65 -4.96
CA ILE A 75 3.65 -12.74 -5.60
C ILE A 75 4.96 -12.24 -6.20
N ARG A 76 4.96 -11.06 -6.84
CA ARG A 76 6.15 -10.50 -7.51
C ARG A 76 7.02 -9.65 -6.59
N CYS A 77 6.67 -9.49 -5.32
CA CYS A 77 7.44 -8.64 -4.42
C CYS A 77 8.81 -9.26 -4.13
N PRO A 78 9.94 -8.60 -4.45
CA PRO A 78 11.28 -9.13 -4.17
C PRO A 78 11.61 -9.18 -2.68
N ARG A 79 10.79 -8.53 -1.84
CA ARG A 79 10.94 -8.52 -0.39
C ARG A 79 9.90 -9.40 0.32
N GLY A 80 8.85 -9.86 -0.36
CA GLY A 80 7.74 -10.58 0.26
C GLY A 80 6.87 -9.68 1.15
N VAL A 81 6.50 -8.50 0.64
CA VAL A 81 5.52 -7.62 1.31
C VAL A 81 4.12 -8.11 0.95
N GLU A 82 3.32 -8.42 1.96
CA GLU A 82 1.91 -8.82 1.82
C GLU A 82 1.03 -7.58 1.61
N MET A 83 1.08 -7.02 0.40
CA MET A 83 0.44 -5.74 0.08
C MET A 83 -1.10 -5.81 0.06
N THR A 84 -1.66 -6.98 -0.19
CA THR A 84 -3.12 -7.21 -0.16
C THR A 84 -3.73 -7.04 1.22
N ASP A 85 -2.93 -7.25 2.26
CA ASP A 85 -3.34 -7.06 3.65
C ASP A 85 -3.37 -5.58 4.03
N VAL A 86 -2.68 -4.73 3.26
CA VAL A 86 -2.56 -3.30 3.50
C VAL A 86 -3.55 -2.47 2.66
N ILE A 87 -3.88 -2.92 1.44
CA ILE A 87 -4.80 -2.22 0.53
C ILE A 87 -5.93 -3.18 0.10
N ARG A 88 -7.16 -2.84 0.48
CA ARG A 88 -8.39 -3.57 0.15
C ARG A 88 -9.57 -2.63 -0.05
#